data_AF-A0A0D7AHA6-F1
#
_entry.id   AF-A0A0D7AHA6-F1
#
_cell.length_a   1.000
_cell.length_b   1.000
_cell.length_c   1.000
_cell.angle_alpha   90.00
_cell.angle_beta   90.00
_cell.angle_gamma   90.00
#
_symmetry.space_group_name_H-M   'P 1'
#
loop_
_entity.id
_entity.type
_entity.pdbx_description
1 polymer ?
#
loop_
_entity_poly.entity_id
_entity_poly.type
_entity_poly.pdbx_seq_one_letter_code
_entity_poly.pdbx_strand_id
1 'polypeptide(L)'
;KPDYALATGGARVIPSLTSKTYTISPKSPFFRALGFFTGGNGYAEGRPPVTALHYDSHSGMCWPFDGSHGQLGVVLARPVRVHEITIDHLAREVAFDRSSAPREMEVWALAEGASNREKL
;
A
#
# COMPACT_ATOMS: atom_id res chain seq x y z
N LYS A 1 -6.01 14.66 -14.20
CA LYS A 1 -5.46 15.58 -13.16
C LYS A 1 -4.08 15.07 -12.79
N PRO A 2 -3.12 15.92 -12.37
CA PRO A 2 -1.81 15.44 -11.92
C PRO A 2 -1.96 14.62 -10.63
N ASP A 3 -1.23 13.50 -10.55
CA ASP A 3 -1.15 12.69 -9.35
C ASP A 3 0.11 13.06 -8.55
N TYR A 4 -0.09 13.68 -7.39
CA TYR A 4 1.00 14.05 -6.48
C TYR A 4 1.39 12.93 -5.52
N ALA A 5 0.65 11.82 -5.50
CA ALA A 5 0.93 10.62 -4.75
C ALA A 5 1.67 9.55 -5.58
N LEU A 6 1.89 9.77 -6.88
CA LEU A 6 2.61 8.85 -7.77
C LEU A 6 4.09 8.70 -7.36
N ALA A 7 4.52 7.47 -7.11
CA ALA A 7 5.89 7.15 -6.68
C ALA A 7 6.95 7.58 -7.71
N THR A 8 6.72 7.31 -9.00
CA THR A 8 7.63 7.74 -10.08
C THR A 8 7.63 9.26 -10.28
N GLY A 9 6.61 9.95 -9.77
CA GLY A 9 6.54 11.42 -9.70
C GLY A 9 7.24 12.04 -8.49
N GLY A 10 7.80 11.23 -7.58
CA GLY A 10 8.55 11.68 -6.41
C GLY A 10 7.82 11.55 -5.07
N ALA A 11 6.60 11.01 -5.06
CA ALA A 11 5.90 10.68 -3.82
C ALA A 11 6.57 9.48 -3.12
N ARG A 12 6.39 9.39 -1.80
CA ARG A 12 7.04 8.36 -0.97
C ARG A 12 6.10 7.83 0.11
N VAL A 13 6.29 6.57 0.47
CA VAL A 13 5.64 5.98 1.65
C VAL A 13 6.33 6.48 2.92
N ILE A 14 5.56 6.71 3.99
CA ILE A 14 6.07 6.97 5.35
C ILE A 14 6.02 5.64 6.12
N PRO A 15 7.14 4.93 6.31
CA PRO A 15 7.12 3.58 6.88
C PRO A 15 6.57 3.53 8.30
N SER A 16 6.81 4.57 9.12
CA SER A 16 6.32 4.65 10.50
C SER A 16 4.81 4.85 10.62
N LEU A 17 4.15 5.30 9.54
CA LEU A 17 2.71 5.52 9.46
C LEU A 17 2.02 4.54 8.51
N THR A 18 2.71 3.45 8.14
CA THR A 18 2.20 2.46 7.19
C THR A 18 2.15 1.09 7.83
N SER A 19 1.04 0.38 7.63
CA SER A 19 0.89 -1.00 8.13
C SER A 19 1.97 -1.92 7.56
N LYS A 20 2.21 -3.04 8.23
CA LYS A 20 3.13 -4.06 7.73
C LYS A 20 2.53 -4.74 6.50
N THR A 21 3.37 -5.01 5.50
CA THR A 21 3.02 -5.85 4.36
C THR A 21 2.60 -7.23 4.83
N TYR A 22 1.56 -7.77 4.20
CA TYR A 22 1.08 -9.11 4.48
C TYR A 22 2.15 -10.17 4.14
N THR A 23 2.36 -11.10 5.06
CA THR A 23 3.29 -12.22 4.90
C THR A 23 2.56 -13.54 5.09
N ILE A 24 2.72 -14.45 4.14
CA ILE A 24 2.21 -15.82 4.22
C ILE A 24 3.33 -16.70 4.75
N SER A 25 3.17 -17.18 5.98
CA SER A 25 4.07 -18.17 6.59
C SER A 25 3.38 -19.53 6.67
N PRO A 26 4.06 -20.64 6.31
CA PRO A 26 3.55 -21.99 6.54
C PRO A 26 3.28 -22.20 8.03
N LYS A 27 2.08 -22.72 8.36
CA LYS A 27 1.71 -22.99 9.77
C LYS A 27 2.56 -24.09 10.41
N SER A 28 3.09 -25.03 9.61
CA SER A 28 3.92 -26.11 10.10
C SER A 28 5.39 -25.67 10.26
N PRO A 29 5.99 -25.88 11.44
CA PRO A 29 7.41 -25.59 11.65
C PRO A 29 8.31 -26.45 10.75
N PHE A 30 7.88 -27.67 10.41
CA PHE A 30 8.59 -28.53 9.46
C PHE A 30 8.69 -27.91 8.08
N PHE A 31 7.57 -27.41 7.53
CA PHE A 31 7.56 -26.78 6.20
C PHE A 31 8.29 -25.43 6.18
N ARG A 32 8.28 -24.68 7.28
CA ARG A 32 9.10 -23.47 7.44
C ARG A 32 10.59 -23.81 7.40
N ALA A 33 11.01 -24.81 8.16
CA ALA A 33 12.40 -25.26 8.20
C ALA A 33 12.84 -25.79 6.83
N LEU A 34 12.01 -26.62 6.19
CA LEU A 34 12.29 -27.14 4.84
C LEU A 34 12.50 -26.01 3.84
N GLY A 35 11.61 -25.00 3.84
CA GLY A 35 11.74 -23.84 2.95
C GLY A 35 13.05 -23.06 3.16
N PHE A 36 13.53 -22.97 4.40
CA PHE A 36 14.82 -22.40 4.73
C PHE A 36 15.99 -23.27 4.22
N PHE A 37 15.92 -24.58 4.40
CA PHE A 37 16.94 -25.52 3.94
C PHE A 37 17.01 -25.65 2.41
N THR A 38 15.92 -25.38 1.69
CA THR A 38 15.90 -25.36 0.22
C THR A 38 16.27 -23.99 -0.37
N GLY A 39 16.80 -23.07 0.43
CA GLY A 39 17.28 -21.76 -0.04
C GLY A 39 16.19 -20.69 -0.19
N GLY A 40 15.00 -20.90 0.35
CA GLY A 40 13.94 -19.91 0.46
C GLY A 40 13.89 -19.26 1.85
N ASN A 41 12.98 -18.30 2.03
CA ASN A 41 12.88 -17.53 3.26
C ASN A 41 11.96 -18.21 4.30
N GLY A 42 11.31 -19.31 3.91
CA GLY A 42 10.29 -20.00 4.71
C GLY A 42 8.98 -19.22 4.84
N TYR A 43 8.80 -18.11 4.11
CA TYR A 43 7.57 -17.32 4.00
C TYR A 43 7.52 -16.64 2.62
N ALA A 44 6.31 -16.27 2.19
CA ALA A 44 6.09 -15.41 1.02
C ALA A 44 5.64 -14.04 1.50
N GLU A 45 6.26 -12.97 1.01
CA GLU A 45 5.88 -11.60 1.32
C GLU A 45 5.10 -10.99 0.15
N GLY A 46 4.06 -10.24 0.47
CA GLY A 46 3.33 -9.45 -0.52
C GLY A 46 4.20 -8.36 -1.15
N ARG A 47 3.67 -7.67 -2.15
CA ARG A 47 4.37 -6.51 -2.72
C ARG A 47 4.52 -5.39 -1.69
N PRO A 48 5.54 -4.54 -1.78
CA PRO A 48 5.77 -3.47 -0.81
C PRO A 48 4.71 -2.34 -0.91
N PRO A 49 4.54 -1.50 0.13
CA PRO A 49 3.53 -0.44 0.16
C PRO A 49 3.63 0.59 -0.96
N VAL A 50 4.83 0.81 -1.51
CA VAL A 50 5.05 1.70 -2.66
C VAL A 50 4.25 1.28 -3.90
N THR A 51 3.83 0.01 -3.97
CA THR A 51 2.98 -0.51 -5.06
C THR A 51 1.62 0.20 -5.09
N ALA A 52 1.09 0.62 -3.93
CA ALA A 52 -0.16 1.39 -3.87
C ALA A 52 -0.02 2.81 -4.45
N LEU A 53 1.22 3.27 -4.66
CA LEU A 53 1.55 4.56 -5.28
C LEU A 53 2.06 4.39 -6.72
N HIS A 54 1.91 3.19 -7.29
CA HIS A 54 2.30 2.89 -8.66
C HIS A 54 1.08 2.96 -9.59
N TYR A 55 1.30 3.32 -10.85
CA TYR A 55 0.24 3.47 -11.85
C TYR A 55 -0.38 2.15 -12.34
N ASP A 56 0.21 1.02 -11.93
CA ASP A 56 -0.16 -0.30 -12.46
C ASP A 56 -1.19 -0.94 -11.53
N SER A 57 -2.40 -1.18 -12.06
CA SER A 57 -3.54 -1.76 -11.35
C SER A 57 -3.92 -3.16 -11.86
N HIS A 58 -3.01 -3.86 -12.55
CA HIS A 58 -3.22 -5.24 -12.98
C HIS A 58 -3.33 -6.23 -11.80
N SER A 59 -3.80 -7.44 -12.11
CA SER A 59 -3.98 -8.47 -11.09
C SER A 59 -2.69 -8.76 -10.34
N GLY A 60 -2.74 -8.69 -9.02
CA GLY A 60 -1.58 -8.87 -8.15
C GLY A 60 -0.66 -7.65 -8.06
N MET A 61 -0.92 -6.54 -8.75
CA MET A 61 -0.22 -5.25 -8.61
C MET A 61 -0.86 -4.39 -7.52
N CYS A 62 -0.98 -4.95 -6.32
CA CYS A 62 -1.50 -4.25 -5.15
C CYS A 62 -0.60 -4.49 -3.93
N TRP A 63 -0.74 -3.64 -2.91
CA TRP A 63 -0.10 -3.84 -1.62
C TRP A 63 -1.09 -4.47 -0.63
N PRO A 64 -0.85 -5.70 -0.16
CA PRO A 64 -1.67 -6.32 0.86
C PRO A 64 -1.14 -6.01 2.28
N PHE A 65 -2.04 -5.85 3.24
CA PHE A 65 -1.76 -5.81 4.68
C PHE A 65 -2.63 -6.84 5.41
N ASP A 66 -2.26 -7.18 6.65
CA ASP A 66 -2.97 -8.17 7.45
C ASP A 66 -4.27 -7.62 8.04
N GLY A 67 -5.33 -8.43 8.05
CA GLY A 67 -6.65 -8.07 8.57
C GLY A 67 -7.45 -7.10 7.69
N SER A 68 -8.42 -6.43 8.29
CA SER A 68 -9.36 -5.51 7.61
C SER A 68 -9.14 -4.04 7.96
N HIS A 69 -8.13 -3.73 8.78
CA HIS A 69 -7.81 -2.37 9.20
C HIS A 69 -6.32 -2.14 8.96
N GLY A 70 -6.01 -1.06 8.26
CA GLY A 70 -4.64 -0.71 7.93
C GLY A 70 -4.52 0.77 7.58
N GLN A 71 -3.28 1.23 7.48
CA GLN A 71 -2.97 2.62 7.19
C GLN A 71 -1.84 2.70 6.18
N LEU A 72 -1.91 3.70 5.29
CA LEU A 72 -0.85 4.05 4.36
C LEU A 72 -0.47 5.51 4.57
N GLY A 73 0.77 5.76 5.03
CA GLY A 73 1.33 7.10 5.12
C GLY A 73 1.98 7.50 3.81
N VAL A 74 1.63 8.67 3.27
CA VAL A 74 2.15 9.16 1.98
C VAL A 74 2.70 10.58 2.12
N VAL A 75 3.95 10.77 1.70
CA VAL A 75 4.53 12.08 1.41
C VAL A 75 4.25 12.38 -0.06
N LEU A 76 3.50 13.44 -0.33
CA LEU A 76 3.26 13.91 -1.70
C LEU A 76 4.55 14.44 -2.32
N ALA A 77 4.66 14.36 -3.65
CA ALA A 77 5.82 14.82 -4.40
C ALA A 77 6.18 16.30 -4.15
N ARG A 78 5.18 17.11 -3.78
CA ARG A 78 5.34 18.49 -3.32
C ARG A 78 4.15 18.92 -2.46
N PRO A 79 4.28 19.97 -1.64
CA PRO A 79 3.15 20.49 -0.87
C PRO A 79 2.07 21.08 -1.79
N VAL A 80 0.84 20.56 -1.70
CA VAL A 80 -0.31 20.96 -2.51
C VAL A 80 -1.58 21.04 -1.66
N ARG A 81 -2.56 21.83 -2.13
CA ARG A 81 -3.93 21.77 -1.62
C ARG A 81 -4.63 20.60 -2.31
N VAL A 82 -5.06 19.60 -1.54
CA VAL A 82 -5.69 18.40 -2.08
C VAL A 82 -7.17 18.69 -2.35
N HIS A 83 -7.60 18.46 -3.59
CA HIS A 83 -8.99 18.64 -4.01
C HIS A 83 -9.73 17.32 -4.19
N GLU A 84 -9.03 16.29 -4.64
CA GLU A 84 -9.60 14.99 -4.97
C GLU A 84 -8.60 13.89 -4.65
N ILE A 85 -9.14 12.71 -4.39
CA ILE A 85 -8.41 11.49 -4.07
C ILE A 85 -9.04 10.37 -4.90
N THR A 86 -8.20 9.56 -5.52
CA THR A 86 -8.60 8.42 -6.34
C THR A 86 -8.13 7.14 -5.67
N ILE A 87 -9.02 6.15 -5.59
CA ILE A 87 -8.72 4.82 -5.06
C ILE A 87 -9.01 3.81 -6.17
N ASP A 88 -7.96 3.13 -6.62
CA ASP A 88 -8.06 2.16 -7.70
C ASP A 88 -8.13 0.73 -7.15
N HIS A 89 -8.96 -0.10 -7.78
CA HIS A 89 -9.01 -1.53 -7.57
C HIS A 89 -9.35 -2.22 -8.90
N LEU A 90 -9.02 -3.50 -9.03
CA LEU A 90 -9.37 -4.32 -10.18
C LEU A 90 -10.86 -4.19 -10.53
N ALA A 91 -11.12 -4.02 -11.83
CA ALA A 91 -12.47 -3.99 -12.38
C ALA A 91 -13.22 -5.29 -12.08
N ARG A 92 -14.55 -5.19 -11.96
CA ARG A 92 -15.40 -6.32 -11.55
C ARG A 92 -15.28 -7.52 -12.49
N GLU A 93 -15.09 -7.25 -13.77
CA GLU A 93 -15.13 -8.20 -14.86
C GLU A 93 -13.88 -9.11 -14.86
N VAL A 94 -12.79 -8.66 -14.23
CA VAL A 94 -11.48 -9.36 -14.22
C VAL A 94 -11.06 -9.83 -12.82
N ALA A 95 -11.79 -9.44 -11.78
CA ALA A 95 -11.46 -9.81 -10.40
C ALA A 95 -12.07 -11.17 -10.03
N PHE A 96 -11.22 -12.10 -9.58
CA PHE A 96 -11.67 -13.39 -9.02
C PHE A 96 -12.42 -13.20 -7.69
N ASP A 97 -11.89 -12.34 -6.83
CA ASP A 97 -12.52 -11.92 -5.58
C ASP A 97 -12.26 -10.42 -5.36
N ARG A 98 -13.27 -9.72 -4.83
CA ARG A 98 -13.21 -8.29 -4.46
C ARG A 98 -13.50 -8.05 -2.99
N SER A 99 -13.60 -9.12 -2.19
CA SER A 99 -13.83 -9.03 -0.75
C SER A 99 -12.72 -8.25 -0.03
N SER A 100 -11.51 -8.26 -0.60
CA SER A 100 -10.32 -7.54 -0.11
C SER A 100 -10.29 -6.04 -0.45
N ALA A 101 -11.20 -5.54 -1.29
CA ALA A 101 -11.22 -4.13 -1.64
C ALA A 101 -11.55 -3.27 -0.42
N PRO A 102 -10.86 -2.13 -0.22
CA PRO A 102 -11.17 -1.21 0.87
C PRO A 102 -12.60 -0.67 0.70
N ARG A 103 -13.34 -0.55 1.81
CA ARG A 103 -14.74 -0.12 1.80
C ARG A 103 -14.93 1.22 2.47
N GLU A 104 -14.47 1.31 3.71
CA GLU A 104 -14.53 2.51 4.53
C GLU A 104 -13.12 3.05 4.68
N MET A 105 -12.95 4.31 4.32
CA MET A 105 -11.65 4.99 4.36
C MET A 105 -11.85 6.39 4.89
N GLU A 106 -10.88 6.83 5.69
CA GLU A 106 -10.73 8.21 6.13
C GLU A 106 -9.38 8.73 5.65
N VAL A 107 -9.32 10.04 5.39
CA VAL A 107 -8.10 10.69 4.93
C VAL A 107 -7.76 11.81 5.90
N TRP A 108 -6.53 11.76 6.38
CA TRP A 108 -5.97 12.74 7.31
C TRP A 108 -4.84 13.50 6.61
N ALA A 109 -4.82 14.82 6.80
CA ALA A 109 -3.70 15.64 6.37
C ALA A 109 -2.75 15.85 7.56
N LEU A 110 -1.50 15.40 7.41
CA LEU A 110 -0.42 15.72 8.34
C LEU A 110 0.31 16.97 7.84
N ALA A 111 0.01 18.12 8.44
CA ALA A 111 0.65 19.39 8.08
C ALA A 111 1.76 19.75 9.08
N GLU A 112 2.98 19.27 8.82
CA GLU A 112 4.17 19.67 9.58
C GLU A 112 4.89 20.84 8.89
N GLY A 113 5.18 21.91 9.62
CA GLY A 113 5.85 23.10 9.09
C GLY A 113 4.89 24.15 8.49
N ALA A 114 5.35 25.41 8.42
CA ALA A 114 4.52 26.55 8.04
C ALA A 114 3.94 26.45 6.62
N SER A 115 4.77 26.07 5.66
CA SER A 115 4.39 25.96 4.23
C SER A 115 3.34 24.88 3.94
N ASN A 116 3.25 23.84 4.79
CA ASN A 116 2.22 22.81 4.70
C ASN A 116 0.91 23.27 5.34
N ARG A 117 0.98 24.00 6.46
CA ARG A 117 -0.20 24.54 7.17
C ARG A 117 -0.97 25.58 6.36
N GLU A 118 -0.28 26.35 5.52
CA GLU A 118 -0.91 27.31 4.59
C GLU A 118 -1.75 26.64 3.48
N LYS A 119 -1.57 25.32 3.27
CA LYS A 119 -2.16 24.56 2.16
C LYS A 119 -3.30 23.64 2.57
N LEU A 120 -3.69 23.65 3.85
CA LEU A 120 -4.94 23.06 4.34
C LEU A 120 -6.13 23.81 3.75
#